data_AF-A0A7W0A6N0-F1
#
_entry.id   AF-A0A7W0A6N0-F1
#
_cell.length_a   1.000
_cell.length_b   1.000
_cell.length_c   1.000
_cell.angle_alpha   90.00
_cell.angle_beta   90.00
_cell.angle_gamma   90.00
#
_symmetry.space_group_name_H-M   'P 1'
#
loop_
_entity.id
_entity.type
_entity.pdbx_description
1 polymer ?
#
loop_
_entity_poly.entity_id
_entity_poly.type
_entity_poly.pdbx_seq_one_letter_code
_entity_poly.pdbx_strand_id
1 'polypeptide(L)'
;AGQAAALIPGVSRGGATITTARLRRFDRAAAGSLSRQAALPIIAGATVLKGHRLSRRGLPRELRLPFAAGVMASLVATLASARLAGVLEQSGSLAPVGAYRIALGVFALARLRGDPPHRVESHR
;
A
#
# COMPACT_ATOMS: atom_id res chain seq x y z
N ALA A 1 17.74 -2.14 -4.30
CA ALA A 1 17.60 -1.63 -2.91
C ALA A 1 16.21 -1.03 -2.63
N GLY A 2 15.75 -0.02 -3.37
CA GLY A 2 14.49 0.70 -3.07
C GLY A 2 13.23 -0.16 -2.88
N GLN A 3 13.01 -1.19 -3.70
CA GLN A 3 11.83 -2.05 -3.54
C GLN A 3 11.90 -3.01 -2.36
N ALA A 4 13.09 -3.43 -1.95
CA ALA A 4 13.25 -4.31 -0.79
C ALA A 4 12.78 -3.60 0.50
N ALA A 5 12.97 -2.28 0.59
CA ALA A 5 12.46 -1.48 1.70
C ALA A 5 10.92 -1.49 1.80
N ALA A 6 10.21 -1.76 0.69
CA ALA A 6 8.75 -1.86 0.68
C ALA A 6 8.22 -3.14 1.33
N LEU A 7 9.09 -4.07 1.73
CA LEU A 7 8.73 -5.24 2.53
C LEU A 7 8.46 -4.89 3.99
N ILE A 8 8.98 -3.75 4.47
CA ILE A 8 8.70 -3.26 5.83
C ILE A 8 7.24 -2.77 5.87
N PRO A 9 6.38 -3.33 6.75
CA PRO A 9 4.99 -2.90 6.86
C PRO A 9 4.88 -1.39 7.08
N GLY A 10 3.97 -0.75 6.34
CA GLY A 10 3.77 0.70 6.37
C GLY A 10 4.67 1.50 5.41
N VAL A 11 5.76 0.94 4.88
CA VAL A 11 6.55 1.59 3.83
C VAL A 11 5.78 1.56 2.50
N SER A 12 5.63 2.74 1.88
CA SER A 12 5.00 2.84 0.55
C SER A 12 5.93 2.30 -0.52
N ARG A 13 5.49 1.26 -1.25
CA ARG A 13 6.18 0.72 -2.42
C ARG A 13 6.49 1.81 -3.45
N GLY A 14 5.50 2.63 -3.80
CA GLY A 14 5.66 3.71 -4.77
C GLY A 14 6.58 4.82 -4.27
N GLY A 15 6.53 5.15 -2.98
CA GLY A 15 7.45 6.11 -2.37
C GLY A 15 8.90 5.61 -2.38
N ALA A 16 9.11 4.36 -1.96
CA ALA A 16 10.45 3.77 -1.89
C ALA A 16 11.10 3.64 -3.28
N THR A 17 10.34 3.25 -4.32
CA THR A 17 10.83 3.22 -5.72
C THR A 17 11.15 4.61 -6.23
N ILE A 18 10.21 5.56 -6.13
CA ILE A 18 10.39 6.92 -6.65
C ILE A 18 11.54 7.61 -5.94
N THR A 19 11.60 7.58 -4.60
CA THR A 19 12.69 8.21 -3.84
C THR A 19 14.03 7.61 -4.23
N THR A 20 14.15 6.28 -4.33
CA THR A 20 15.41 5.65 -4.75
C THR A 20 15.79 6.03 -6.19
N ALA A 21 14.85 6.06 -7.12
CA ALA A 21 15.11 6.46 -8.51
C ALA A 21 15.55 7.93 -8.60
N ARG A 22 14.93 8.81 -7.82
CA ARG A 22 15.30 10.24 -7.71
C ARG A 22 16.70 10.42 -7.10
N LEU A 23 17.07 9.63 -6.09
CA LEU A 23 18.44 9.60 -5.54
C LEU A 23 19.46 9.12 -6.59
N ARG A 24 19.04 8.27 -7.54
CA ARG A 24 19.82 7.84 -8.70
C ARG A 24 19.72 8.78 -9.90
N ARG A 25 19.25 10.01 -9.70
CA ARG A 25 19.20 11.09 -10.71
C ARG A 25 18.23 10.87 -11.88
N PHE A 26 17.30 9.91 -11.79
CA PHE A 26 16.20 9.82 -12.75
C PHE A 26 15.33 11.06 -12.64
N ASP A 27 14.81 11.57 -13.76
CA ASP A 27 13.80 12.61 -13.73
C ASP A 27 12.49 12.09 -13.07
N ARG A 28 11.55 12.99 -12.76
CA ARG A 28 10.32 12.61 -12.05
C ARG A 28 9.42 11.70 -12.89
N ALA A 29 9.32 11.96 -14.19
CA ALA A 29 8.48 11.19 -15.10
C ALA A 29 9.04 9.78 -15.30
N ALA A 30 10.35 9.65 -15.47
CA ALA A 30 11.06 8.38 -15.56
C ALA A 30 10.97 7.59 -14.25
N ALA A 31 11.17 8.23 -13.09
CA ALA A 31 11.00 7.60 -11.78
C ALA A 31 9.57 7.09 -11.56
N GLY A 32 8.57 7.89 -11.94
CA GLY A 32 7.15 7.53 -11.87
C GLY A 32 6.78 6.37 -12.79
N SER A 33 7.21 6.41 -14.06
CA SER A 33 6.99 5.33 -15.02
C SER A 33 7.66 4.03 -14.59
N LEU A 34 8.91 4.09 -14.11
CA LEU A 34 9.60 2.93 -13.55
C LEU A 34 8.82 2.34 -12.36
N SER A 35 8.33 3.20 -11.45
CA SER A 35 7.53 2.79 -10.30
C SER A 35 6.24 2.08 -10.70
N ARG A 36 5.51 2.61 -11.69
CA ARG A 36 4.26 2.03 -12.22
C ARG A 36 4.50 0.69 -12.93
N GLN A 37 5.50 0.63 -13.80
CA GLN A 37 5.83 -0.59 -14.54
C GLN A 37 6.25 -1.71 -13.60
N ALA A 38 7.09 -1.41 -12.61
CA ALA A 38 7.47 -2.38 -11.58
C ALA A 38 6.27 -2.75 -10.68
N ALA A 39 5.28 -1.87 -10.52
CA ALA A 39 4.15 -2.11 -9.65
C ALA A 39 3.21 -3.22 -10.14
N LEU A 40 2.98 -3.30 -11.45
CA LEU A 40 2.11 -4.27 -12.11
C LEU A 40 2.48 -5.74 -11.79
N PRO A 41 3.68 -6.24 -12.12
CA PRO A 41 4.04 -7.63 -11.88
C PRO A 41 4.08 -7.97 -10.39
N ILE A 42 4.48 -7.01 -9.54
CA ILE A 42 4.54 -7.21 -8.09
C ILE A 42 3.16 -7.35 -7.47
N ILE A 43 2.22 -6.46 -7.81
CA ILE A 43 0.84 -6.56 -7.30
C ILE A 43 0.18 -7.81 -7.85
N ALA A 44 0.32 -8.09 -9.15
CA ALA A 44 -0.27 -9.26 -9.77
C ALA A 44 0.21 -10.56 -9.08
N GLY A 45 1.53 -10.72 -8.92
CA GLY A 45 2.11 -11.88 -8.24
C GLY A 45 1.65 -12.01 -6.79
N ALA A 46 1.64 -10.90 -6.04
CA ALA A 46 1.18 -10.90 -4.65
C ALA A 46 -0.31 -11.25 -4.52
N THR A 47 -1.15 -10.75 -5.44
CA THR A 47 -2.59 -11.03 -5.49
C THR A 47 -2.85 -12.49 -5.83
N VAL A 48 -2.19 -13.04 -6.85
CA VAL A 48 -2.31 -14.47 -7.21
C VAL A 48 -1.91 -15.36 -6.04
N LEU A 49 -0.76 -15.08 -5.42
CA LEU A 49 -0.28 -15.88 -4.29
C LEU A 49 -1.23 -15.80 -3.08
N LYS A 50 -1.73 -14.61 -2.74
CA LYS A 50 -2.70 -14.44 -1.64
C LYS A 50 -4.05 -15.08 -1.98
N GLY A 51 -4.52 -14.95 -3.22
CA GLY A 51 -5.75 -15.58 -3.72
C GLY A 51 -5.68 -17.10 -3.67
N HIS A 52 -4.56 -17.69 -4.11
CA HIS A 52 -4.33 -19.13 -4.01
C HIS A 52 -4.29 -19.62 -2.55
N ARG A 53 -3.65 -18.87 -1.64
CA ARG A 53 -3.69 -19.22 -0.21
C ARG A 53 -5.10 -19.12 0.37
N LEU A 54 -5.88 -18.14 -0.08
CA LEU A 54 -7.26 -17.94 0.36
C LEU A 54 -8.18 -19.06 -0.15
N SER A 55 -8.03 -19.50 -1.39
CA SER A 55 -8.82 -20.61 -1.94
C SER A 55 -8.56 -21.92 -1.19
N ARG A 56 -7.31 -22.16 -0.75
CA ARG A 56 -6.95 -23.32 0.07
C ARG A 56 -7.49 -23.26 1.51
N ARG A 57 -7.52 -22.06 2.11
CA ARG A 57 -8.00 -21.87 3.49
C ARG A 57 -9.53 -21.78 3.58
N GLY A 58 -10.18 -21.39 2.48
CA GLY A 58 -11.61 -21.09 2.47
C GLY A 58 -11.94 -19.73 3.07
N LEU A 59 -13.14 -19.24 2.76
CA LEU A 59 -13.74 -18.03 3.33
C LEU A 59 -15.08 -18.43 3.99
N PRO A 60 -15.34 -17.99 5.24
CA PRO A 60 -16.66 -18.13 5.85
C PRO A 60 -17.76 -17.60 4.93
N ARG A 61 -18.90 -18.31 4.83
CA ARG A 61 -19.96 -18.00 3.87
C ARG A 61 -20.48 -16.56 4.02
N GLU A 62 -20.55 -16.11 5.26
CA GLU A 62 -20.97 -14.78 5.71
C GLU A 62 -20.06 -13.67 5.15
N LEU A 63 -18.77 -13.96 5.00
CA LEU A 63 -17.76 -13.00 4.55
C LEU A 63 -17.59 -12.96 3.03
N ARG A 64 -18.17 -13.92 2.28
CA ARG A 64 -17.97 -14.01 0.82
C ARG A 64 -18.48 -12.77 0.09
N LEU A 65 -19.69 -12.32 0.42
CA LEU A 65 -20.31 -11.16 -0.20
C LEU A 65 -19.58 -9.84 0.14
N PRO A 66 -19.33 -9.50 1.43
CA PRO A 66 -18.58 -8.29 1.76
C PRO A 66 -17.15 -8.32 1.24
N PHE A 67 -16.51 -9.49 1.19
CA PHE A 67 -15.18 -9.64 0.58
C PHE A 67 -15.22 -9.32 -0.92
N ALA A 68 -16.17 -9.89 -1.67
CA ALA A 68 -16.32 -9.61 -3.10
C ALA A 68 -16.61 -8.12 -3.36
N ALA A 69 -17.48 -7.51 -2.56
CA ALA A 69 -17.75 -6.07 -2.63
C ALA A 69 -16.49 -5.24 -2.36
N GLY A 70 -15.68 -5.62 -1.36
CA GLY A 70 -14.41 -4.97 -1.06
C GLY A 70 -13.39 -5.09 -2.20
N VAL A 71 -13.31 -6.25 -2.86
CA VAL A 71 -12.46 -6.46 -4.05
C VAL A 71 -12.89 -5.54 -5.19
N MET A 72 -14.19 -5.50 -5.49
CA MET A 72 -14.72 -4.65 -6.56
C MET A 72 -14.55 -3.15 -6.26
N ALA A 73 -14.83 -2.73 -5.02
CA ALA A 73 -14.62 -1.37 -4.58
C ALA A 73 -13.13 -0.97 -4.69
N SER A 74 -12.22 -1.85 -4.28
CA SER A 74 -10.77 -1.62 -4.40
C SER A 74 -10.32 -1.51 -5.86
N LEU A 75 -10.88 -2.33 -6.75
CA LEU A 75 -10.60 -2.27 -8.19
C LEU A 75 -11.05 -0.94 -8.78
N VAL A 76 -12.30 -0.54 -8.54
CA VAL A 76 -12.86 0.73 -9.03
C VAL A 76 -12.07 1.92 -8.47
N ALA A 77 -11.80 1.93 -7.16
CA ALA A 77 -11.01 2.97 -6.52
C ALA A 77 -9.60 3.08 -7.11
N THR A 78 -8.95 1.94 -7.41
CA THR A 78 -7.62 1.92 -8.02
C THR A 78 -7.65 2.49 -9.45
N LEU A 79 -8.63 2.08 -10.27
CA LEU A 79 -8.79 2.59 -11.63
C LEU A 79 -9.08 4.09 -11.65
N ALA A 80 -9.95 4.55 -10.75
CA ALA A 80 -10.24 5.98 -10.58
C ALA A 80 -8.99 6.77 -10.14
N SER A 81 -8.23 6.22 -9.20
CA SER A 81 -7.03 6.87 -8.64
C SER A 81 -5.83 6.89 -9.58
N ALA A 82 -5.80 6.06 -10.63
CA ALA A 82 -4.70 6.01 -11.58
C ALA A 82 -4.44 7.37 -12.25
N ARG A 83 -5.50 8.15 -12.51
CA ARG A 83 -5.39 9.52 -13.05
C ARG A 83 -4.75 10.47 -12.04
N LEU A 84 -5.14 10.39 -10.78
CA LEU A 84 -4.60 11.22 -9.71
C LEU A 84 -3.12 10.94 -9.45
N ALA A 85 -2.70 9.67 -9.55
CA ALA A 85 -1.28 9.30 -9.43
C ALA A 85 -0.42 9.99 -10.50
N GLY A 86 -0.92 10.09 -11.74
CA GLY A 86 -0.25 10.84 -12.81
C GLY A 86 -0.13 12.33 -12.50
N VAL A 87 -1.17 12.94 -11.94
CA VAL A 87 -1.17 14.37 -11.54
C VAL A 87 -0.22 14.63 -10.37
N LEU A 88 -0.18 13.72 -9.38
CA LEU A 88 0.72 13.80 -8.22
C LEU A 88 2.20 13.70 -8.61
N GLU A 89 2.52 12.90 -9.63
CA GLU A 89 3.89 12.78 -10.13
C GLU A 89 4.34 14.01 -10.95
N GLN A 90 3.39 14.69 -11.58
CA GLN A 90 3.62 15.95 -12.31
C GLN A 90 3.69 17.16 -11.38
N SER A 91 3.07 17.10 -10.20
CA SER A 91 3.18 18.16 -9.20
C SER A 91 4.59 18.16 -8.61
N GLY A 92 5.27 19.31 -8.69
CA GLY A 92 6.73 19.42 -8.56
C GLY A 92 7.36 18.96 -7.23
N SER A 93 6.61 18.52 -6.21
CA SER A 93 7.16 18.14 -4.91
C SER A 93 6.48 16.91 -4.29
N LEU A 94 7.31 16.01 -3.73
CA LEU A 94 6.86 14.89 -2.89
C LEU A 94 6.57 15.32 -1.43
N ALA A 95 6.88 16.58 -1.07
CA ALA A 95 6.75 17.08 0.30
C ALA A 95 5.32 16.99 0.86
N PRO A 96 4.24 17.30 0.11
CA PRO A 96 2.87 17.17 0.65
C PRO A 96 2.53 15.72 1.02
N VAL A 97 2.96 14.76 0.20
CA VAL A 97 2.76 13.32 0.47
C VAL A 97 3.61 12.87 1.67
N GLY A 98 4.83 13.40 1.79
CA GLY A 98 5.69 13.15 2.96
C GLY A 98 5.06 13.66 4.26
N ALA A 99 4.59 14.90 4.27
CA ALA A 99 3.94 15.52 5.42
C ALA A 99 2.67 14.75 5.84
N TYR A 100 1.82 14.38 4.87
CA TYR A 100 0.65 13.55 5.12
C TYR A 100 1.01 12.22 5.80
N ARG A 101 2.08 11.54 5.33
CA ARG A 101 2.52 10.26 5.90
C ARG A 101 3.11 10.40 7.30
N ILE A 102 3.83 11.49 7.58
CA ILE A 102 4.33 11.80 8.92
C ILE A 102 3.16 12.00 9.88
N ALA A 103 2.18 12.83 9.50
CA ALA A 103 0.97 13.06 10.29
C ALA A 103 0.20 11.75 10.57
N LEU A 104 0.03 10.90 9.55
CA LEU A 104 -0.62 9.61 9.70
C LEU A 104 0.16 8.67 10.64
N GLY A 105 1.50 8.65 10.56
CA GLY A 105 2.35 7.85 11.45
C GLY A 105 2.25 8.31 12.91
N VAL A 106 2.29 9.63 13.14
CA VAL A 106 2.09 10.22 14.47
C VAL A 106 0.71 9.86 15.02
N PHE A 107 -0.33 9.98 14.20
CA PHE A 107 -1.69 9.61 14.58
C PHE A 107 -1.82 8.13 14.98
N ALA A 108 -1.24 7.21 14.19
CA ALA A 108 -1.24 5.80 14.50
C ALA A 108 -0.52 5.50 15.84
N LEU A 109 0.64 6.14 16.08
CA LEU A 109 1.36 6.01 17.36
C LEU A 109 0.55 6.55 18.54
N ALA A 110 -0.16 7.67 18.37
CA ALA A 110 -1.02 8.22 19.40
C ALA A 110 -2.16 7.26 19.76
N ARG A 111 -2.76 6.59 18.77
CA ARG A 111 -3.83 5.61 19.00
C ARG A 111 -3.35 4.35 19.70
N LEU A 112 -2.20 3.81 19.30
CA LEU A 112 -1.61 2.63 19.94
C LEU A 112 -1.25 2.88 21.41
N ARG A 113 -0.88 4.12 21.77
CA ARG A 113 -0.62 4.51 23.17
C ARG A 113 -1.90 4.64 24.01
N GLY A 114 -3.06 4.78 23.37
CA GLY A 114 -4.36 4.92 24.04
C GLY A 114 -5.09 3.60 24.27
N ASP A 115 -4.65 2.49 23.67
CA ASP A 115 -5.25 1.18 23.88
C ASP A 115 -4.74 0.58 25.22
N PRO A 116 -5.62 0.29 26.19
CA PRO A 116 -5.21 -0.43 27.38
C PRO A 116 -4.73 -1.85 27.00
N PRO A 117 -3.74 -2.41 27.72
CA PRO A 117 -3.21 -3.73 27.41
C PRO A 117 -4.34 -4.75 27.40
N HIS A 118 -4.52 -5.44 26.28
CA HIS A 118 -5.52 -6.48 26.12
C HIS A 118 -5.27 -7.56 27.19
N ARG A 119 -6.18 -7.74 28.15
CA ARG A 119 -6.13 -8.86 29.09
C ARG A 119 -6.20 -10.13 28.26
N VAL A 120 -5.10 -10.88 28.25
CA VAL A 120 -5.03 -12.23 27.72
C VAL A 120 -5.89 -13.08 28.63
N GLU A 121 -7.16 -13.23 28.29
CA GLU A 121 -8.07 -14.12 29.01
C GLU A 121 -7.70 -15.55 28.62
N SER A 122 -6.91 -16.19 29.48
CA SER A 122 -6.54 -17.59 29.36
C SER A 122 -7.78 -18.46 29.61
N HIS A 123 -8.50 -18.81 28.55
CA HIS A 123 -9.46 -19.90 28.62
C HIS A 123 -8.68 -21.23 28.70
N ARG A 124 -8.58 -21.74 29.93
CA ARG A 124 -8.40 -23.17 30.24
C ARG A 124 -9.70 -23.91 29.97
#